data_AF-A0A1V4QUJ2-F1
#
_entry.id   AF-A0A1V4QUJ2-F1
#
_cell.length_a   1.000
_cell.length_b   1.000
_cell.length_c   1.000
_cell.angle_alpha   90.00
_cell.angle_beta   90.00
_cell.angle_gamma   90.00
#
_symmetry.space_group_name_H-M   'P 1'
#
loop_
_entity.id
_entity.type
_entity.pdbx_description
1 polymer ?
#
loop_
_entity_poly.entity_id
_entity_poly.type
_entity_poly.pdbx_seq_one_letter_code
_entity_poly.pdbx_strand_id
1 'polypeptide(L)'
;MTAWRTLLISALLALWQVGCTGPEKVASTPPQAVEEVDDILVLADPVAANWDGQAGADGLDVGVLLFRRDRKLPVTVKGTLEMRLYEGVVRAEDLPQARPLRTWRFDAAQLRALLGRTPAGWGYALRLPWGPTRPATSSVTLTARYVAPSGRTVHAPPVAIATRPR
;
A
#
# COMPACT_ATOMS: atom_id res chain seq x y z
N MET A 1 38.46 -56.02 40.28
CA MET A 1 38.84 -54.65 40.66
C MET A 1 38.63 -53.75 39.44
N THR A 2 37.44 -53.13 39.36
CA THR A 2 37.19 -51.65 39.35
C THR A 2 37.42 -51.03 37.97
N ALA A 3 36.42 -50.89 37.08
CA ALA A 3 35.26 -49.97 37.07
C ALA A 3 35.64 -48.47 37.08
N TRP A 4 35.41 -47.75 35.97
CA TRP A 4 34.81 -46.39 35.99
C TRP A 4 34.27 -45.96 34.60
N ARG A 5 33.05 -45.40 34.61
CA ARG A 5 32.25 -44.87 33.49
C ARG A 5 32.36 -43.33 33.49
N THR A 6 32.48 -42.65 32.35
CA THR A 6 31.91 -41.28 32.08
C THR A 6 32.32 -40.84 30.65
N LEU A 7 31.40 -40.71 29.69
CA LEU A 7 30.59 -39.49 29.34
C LEU A 7 31.50 -38.39 28.72
N LEU A 8 31.35 -37.95 27.47
CA LEU A 8 30.33 -37.01 26.94
C LEU A 8 30.51 -36.94 25.40
N ILE A 9 29.53 -37.28 24.56
CA ILE A 9 28.51 -36.36 24.03
C ILE A 9 29.11 -34.98 23.67
N SER A 10 29.72 -34.85 22.50
CA SER A 10 30.13 -33.56 21.91
C SER A 10 29.54 -33.36 20.51
N ALA A 11 28.38 -33.95 20.26
CA ALA A 11 27.52 -33.61 19.14
C ALA A 11 26.33 -32.81 19.68
N LEU A 12 25.94 -31.74 18.98
CA LEU A 12 24.76 -30.89 19.20
C LEU A 12 24.83 -29.78 20.27
N LEU A 13 25.70 -28.78 20.12
CA LEU A 13 25.58 -27.52 20.88
C LEU A 13 26.02 -26.27 20.09
N ALA A 14 25.58 -26.16 18.83
CA ALA A 14 25.82 -24.95 18.03
C ALA A 14 24.63 -24.55 17.11
N LEU A 15 23.40 -24.91 17.46
CA LEU A 15 22.18 -24.52 16.73
C LEU A 15 21.22 -23.72 17.62
N TRP A 16 21.73 -22.68 18.30
CA TRP A 16 20.91 -21.74 19.09
C TRP A 16 21.21 -20.27 18.75
N GLN A 17 21.68 -20.00 17.53
CA GLN A 17 21.56 -18.66 16.95
C GLN A 17 20.16 -18.54 16.33
N VAL A 18 19.12 -18.60 17.16
CA VAL A 18 17.81 -18.06 16.80
C VAL A 18 18.00 -16.56 16.74
N GLY A 19 18.48 -16.08 15.60
CA GLY A 19 18.60 -14.67 15.29
C GLY A 19 17.20 -14.09 15.24
N CYS A 20 16.69 -13.65 16.38
CA CYS A 20 15.61 -12.67 16.42
C CYS A 20 16.17 -11.39 15.79
N THR A 21 16.13 -11.30 14.46
CA THR A 21 16.34 -10.03 13.77
C THR A 21 15.25 -9.10 14.27
N GLY A 22 15.62 -8.14 15.11
CA GLY A 22 14.72 -7.10 15.60
C GLY A 22 14.06 -6.34 14.45
N PRO A 23 13.00 -5.57 14.73
CA PRO A 23 12.27 -4.83 13.69
C PRO A 23 13.24 -3.96 12.89
N GLU A 24 13.18 -4.09 11.56
CA GLU A 24 13.99 -3.29 10.66
C GLU A 24 13.62 -1.81 10.83
N LYS A 25 14.62 -0.98 11.17
CA LYS A 25 14.38 0.45 11.41
C LYS A 25 14.11 1.15 10.09
N VAL A 26 13.00 1.87 10.01
CA VAL A 26 12.71 2.75 8.86
C VAL A 26 13.75 3.86 8.77
N ALA A 27 14.40 3.99 7.61
CA ALA A 27 15.42 5.02 7.34
C ALA A 27 14.82 6.44 7.28
N SER A 28 15.57 7.45 7.73
CA SER A 28 15.14 8.86 7.77
C SER A 28 15.07 9.52 6.39
N THR A 29 15.69 8.90 5.39
CA THR A 29 15.61 9.30 3.99
C THR A 29 14.81 8.27 3.18
N PRO A 30 14.14 8.70 2.10
CA PRO A 30 13.45 7.77 1.21
C PRO A 30 14.45 6.78 0.58
N PRO A 31 14.08 5.50 0.42
CA PRO A 31 14.91 4.56 -0.33
C PRO A 31 14.96 4.95 -1.81
N GLN A 32 15.95 4.41 -2.52
CA GLN A 32 16.05 4.59 -3.96
C GLN A 32 14.83 3.99 -4.67
N ALA A 33 14.28 4.75 -5.63
CA ALA A 33 13.14 4.32 -6.40
C ALA A 33 13.47 3.13 -7.30
N VAL A 34 12.59 2.13 -7.26
CA VAL A 34 12.67 0.92 -8.10
C VAL A 34 11.70 1.02 -9.27
N GLU A 35 11.93 0.22 -10.29
CA GLU A 35 11.06 0.16 -11.47
C GLU A 35 9.89 -0.80 -11.25
N GLU A 36 10.16 -1.86 -10.52
CA GLU A 36 9.30 -3.03 -10.42
C GLU A 36 8.83 -3.24 -8.98
N VAL A 37 7.55 -3.58 -8.84
CA VAL A 37 6.89 -3.90 -7.57
C VAL A 37 6.08 -5.18 -7.73
N ASP A 38 5.74 -5.83 -6.64
CA ASP A 38 4.98 -7.09 -6.64
C ASP A 38 3.62 -6.94 -5.97
N ASP A 39 3.43 -5.92 -5.13
CA ASP A 39 2.19 -5.69 -4.39
C ASP A 39 1.97 -4.20 -4.08
N ILE A 40 0.71 -3.84 -3.82
CA ILE A 40 0.26 -2.50 -3.47
C ILE A 40 -0.72 -2.61 -2.30
N LEU A 41 -0.42 -1.93 -1.19
CA LEU A 41 -1.33 -1.73 -0.09
C LEU A 41 -1.93 -0.34 -0.14
N VAL A 42 -3.26 -0.27 -0.19
CA VAL A 42 -4.03 0.97 -0.09
C VAL A 42 -4.53 1.11 1.35
N LEU A 43 -4.17 2.23 1.98
CA LEU A 43 -4.59 2.61 3.32
C LEU A 43 -5.57 3.78 3.16
N ALA A 44 -6.86 3.51 3.24
CA ALA A 44 -7.88 4.54 3.16
C ALA A 44 -8.69 4.57 4.45
N ASP A 45 -9.12 5.76 4.86
CA ASP A 45 -10.14 5.88 5.89
C ASP A 45 -11.45 5.24 5.40
N PRO A 46 -12.20 4.57 6.28
CA PRO A 46 -13.43 3.89 5.89
C PRO A 46 -14.56 4.86 5.49
N VAL A 47 -14.35 6.17 5.68
CA VAL A 47 -15.29 7.23 5.37
C VAL A 47 -14.58 8.34 4.61
N ALA A 48 -15.24 8.86 3.57
CA ALA A 48 -14.75 9.98 2.80
C ALA A 48 -14.57 11.25 3.65
N ALA A 49 -13.55 12.02 3.31
CA ALA A 49 -13.11 13.18 4.06
C ALA A 49 -13.92 14.42 3.68
N ASN A 50 -14.11 15.30 4.66
CA ASN A 50 -14.64 16.65 4.51
C ASN A 50 -13.49 17.61 4.85
N TRP A 51 -13.09 18.42 3.88
CA TRP A 51 -11.95 19.33 3.96
C TRP A 51 -12.37 20.80 4.03
N ASP A 52 -13.59 21.14 3.59
CA ASP A 52 -14.10 22.52 3.58
C ASP A 52 -15.05 22.85 4.75
N GLY A 53 -15.43 21.84 5.55
CA GLY A 53 -16.33 21.98 6.68
C GLY A 53 -17.82 22.12 6.31
N GLN A 54 -18.15 22.08 5.02
CA GLN A 54 -19.53 22.14 4.52
C GLN A 54 -20.18 20.77 4.55
N ALA A 55 -21.51 20.73 4.37
CA ALA A 55 -22.22 19.46 4.34
C ALA A 55 -21.80 18.62 3.13
N GLY A 56 -21.34 17.39 3.40
CA GLY A 56 -20.88 16.43 2.40
C GLY A 56 -19.41 16.07 2.55
N ALA A 57 -18.98 15.08 1.77
CA ALA A 57 -17.57 14.77 1.62
C ALA A 57 -17.00 15.47 0.38
N ASP A 58 -15.70 15.76 0.41
CA ASP A 58 -14.94 16.43 -0.66
C ASP A 58 -14.02 15.48 -1.43
N GLY A 59 -13.65 14.36 -0.81
CA GLY A 59 -12.77 13.39 -1.44
C GLY A 59 -12.30 12.30 -0.50
N LEU A 60 -11.18 11.70 -0.86
CA LEU A 60 -10.53 10.64 -0.10
C LEU A 60 -9.10 11.06 0.26
N ASP A 61 -8.72 10.84 1.52
CA ASP A 61 -7.32 10.85 1.95
C ASP A 61 -6.83 9.38 1.97
N VAL A 62 -5.76 9.10 1.23
CA VAL A 62 -5.31 7.73 0.94
C VAL A 62 -3.80 7.63 1.06
N GLY A 63 -3.33 6.68 1.88
CA GLY A 63 -1.95 6.20 1.89
C GLY A 63 -1.76 5.06 0.88
N VAL A 64 -0.64 5.06 0.16
CA VAL A 64 -0.26 3.94 -0.72
C VAL A 64 1.15 3.47 -0.38
N LEU A 65 1.29 2.18 -0.08
CA LEU A 65 2.58 1.50 0.08
C LEU A 65 2.75 0.51 -1.07
N LEU A 66 3.93 0.46 -1.67
CA LEU A 66 4.27 -0.53 -2.70
C LEU A 66 5.37 -1.44 -2.18
N PHE A 67 5.32 -2.72 -2.54
CA PHE A 67 6.23 -3.73 -2.00
C PHE A 67 6.91 -4.51 -3.11
N ARG A 68 8.11 -5.02 -2.79
CA ARG A 68 8.74 -6.10 -3.53
C ARG A 68 8.91 -7.29 -2.59
N ARG A 69 8.75 -8.52 -3.10
CA ARG A 69 8.85 -9.75 -2.28
C ARG A 69 10.24 -9.97 -1.69
N ASP A 70 11.28 -9.38 -2.28
CA ASP A 70 12.67 -9.45 -1.82
C ASP A 70 13.04 -8.34 -0.81
N ARG A 71 12.09 -7.49 -0.41
CA ARG A 71 12.29 -6.39 0.55
C ARG A 71 11.28 -6.49 1.68
N LYS A 72 11.72 -6.23 2.91
CA LYS A 72 10.84 -6.23 4.10
C LYS A 72 10.02 -4.96 4.24
N LEU A 73 10.57 -3.82 3.81
CA LEU A 73 9.93 -2.51 3.87
C LEU A 73 9.36 -2.09 2.50
N PRO A 74 8.34 -1.22 2.48
CA PRO A 74 7.84 -0.60 1.27
C PRO A 74 8.96 0.09 0.45
N VAL A 75 8.77 0.09 -0.86
CA VAL A 75 9.66 0.70 -1.85
C VAL A 75 9.05 1.97 -2.44
N THR A 76 9.92 2.88 -2.89
CA THR A 76 9.52 4.00 -3.74
C THR A 76 9.66 3.61 -5.20
N VAL A 77 8.95 4.28 -6.13
CA VAL A 77 8.81 3.81 -7.51
C VAL A 77 9.13 4.87 -8.58
N LYS A 78 9.53 4.41 -9.77
CA LYS A 78 9.77 5.22 -10.97
C LYS A 78 8.63 5.18 -12.00
N GLY A 79 7.63 4.33 -11.81
CA GLY A 79 6.51 4.18 -12.73
C GLY A 79 5.37 5.17 -12.46
N THR A 80 4.18 4.82 -12.97
CA THR A 80 2.96 5.60 -12.78
C THR A 80 2.02 4.89 -11.82
N LEU A 81 1.49 5.60 -10.84
CA LEU A 81 0.40 5.12 -9.98
C LEU A 81 -0.92 5.69 -10.49
N GLU A 82 -1.91 4.83 -10.68
CA GLU A 82 -3.27 5.21 -11.00
C GLU A 82 -4.21 4.83 -9.86
N MET A 83 -5.01 5.80 -9.43
CA MET A 83 -6.12 5.57 -8.51
C MET A 83 -7.41 5.64 -9.31
N ARG A 84 -8.28 4.63 -9.20
CA ARG A 84 -9.56 4.59 -9.92
C ARG A 84 -10.71 4.44 -8.94
N LEU A 85 -11.69 5.31 -9.09
CA LEU A 85 -12.90 5.36 -8.28
C LEU A 85 -14.09 4.85 -9.08
N TYR A 86 -14.93 4.04 -8.45
CA TYR A 86 -16.18 3.53 -9.01
C TYR A 86 -17.34 3.85 -8.06
N GLU A 87 -18.54 4.02 -8.61
CA GLU A 87 -19.77 4.15 -7.84
C GLU A 87 -20.14 2.81 -7.18
N GLY A 88 -20.66 2.88 -5.95
CA GLY A 88 -21.09 1.73 -5.18
C GLY A 88 -19.95 0.80 -4.74
N VAL A 89 -20.34 -0.39 -4.26
CA VAL A 89 -19.42 -1.47 -3.89
C VAL A 89 -19.26 -2.40 -5.09
N VAL A 90 -18.08 -2.38 -5.71
CA VAL A 90 -17.72 -3.20 -6.87
C VAL A 90 -16.78 -4.30 -6.42
N ARG A 91 -17.11 -5.55 -6.75
CA ARG A 91 -16.28 -6.71 -6.40
C ARG A 91 -15.13 -6.86 -7.39
N ALA A 92 -14.07 -7.57 -6.99
CA ALA A 92 -12.85 -7.68 -7.78
C ALA A 92 -13.11 -8.32 -9.16
N GLU A 93 -14.01 -9.30 -9.20
CA GLU A 93 -14.46 -10.02 -10.40
C GLU A 93 -15.18 -9.11 -11.41
N ASP A 94 -15.83 -8.03 -10.95
CA ASP A 94 -16.62 -7.13 -11.78
C ASP A 94 -15.82 -5.90 -12.26
N LEU A 95 -14.68 -5.62 -11.64
CA LEU A 95 -13.82 -4.47 -11.96
C LEU A 95 -13.43 -4.36 -13.45
N PRO A 96 -13.15 -5.44 -14.20
CA PRO A 96 -12.80 -5.34 -15.62
C PRO A 96 -13.92 -4.76 -16.49
N GLN A 97 -15.18 -4.93 -16.09
CA GLN A 97 -16.36 -4.43 -16.82
C GLN A 97 -16.89 -3.11 -16.25
N ALA A 98 -16.52 -2.79 -15.01
CA ALA A 98 -16.95 -1.56 -14.36
C ALA A 98 -16.30 -0.33 -15.01
N ARG A 99 -17.10 0.71 -15.23
CA ARG A 99 -16.60 2.00 -15.70
C ARG A 99 -16.19 2.87 -14.50
N PRO A 100 -14.95 3.36 -14.43
CA PRO A 100 -14.55 4.25 -13.35
C PRO A 100 -15.28 5.59 -13.48
N LEU A 101 -15.80 6.08 -12.35
CA LEU A 101 -16.30 7.44 -12.19
C LEU A 101 -15.16 8.44 -12.38
N ARG A 102 -13.97 8.13 -11.83
CA ARG A 102 -12.79 8.99 -11.90
C ARG A 102 -11.52 8.17 -11.92
N THR A 103 -10.48 8.73 -12.55
CA THR A 103 -9.12 8.20 -12.51
C THR A 103 -8.15 9.35 -12.25
N TRP A 104 -7.30 9.19 -11.24
CA TRP A 104 -6.14 10.05 -11.02
C TRP A 104 -4.89 9.29 -11.44
N ARG A 105 -3.95 10.00 -12.07
CA ARG A 105 -2.67 9.46 -12.51
C ARG A 105 -1.55 10.29 -11.91
N PHE A 106 -0.58 9.61 -11.34
CA PHE A 106 0.60 10.22 -10.72
C PHE A 106 1.84 9.61 -11.35
N ASP A 107 2.61 10.44 -12.05
CA ASP A 107 3.93 10.04 -12.55
C ASP A 107 4.98 10.00 -11.41
N ALA A 108 6.19 9.56 -11.73
CA ALA A 108 7.27 9.45 -10.75
C ALA A 108 7.65 10.79 -10.09
N ALA A 109 7.58 11.90 -10.83
CA ALA A 109 7.93 13.22 -10.30
C ALA A 109 6.88 13.70 -9.30
N GLN A 110 5.59 13.53 -9.64
CA GLN A 110 4.46 13.81 -8.75
C GLN A 110 4.49 12.92 -7.51
N LEU A 111 4.71 11.61 -7.70
CA LEU A 111 4.83 10.66 -6.59
C LEU A 111 5.96 11.02 -5.63
N ARG A 112 7.12 11.47 -6.14
CA ARG A 112 8.22 11.93 -5.30
C ARG A 112 7.83 13.10 -4.39
N ALA A 113 6.98 14.01 -4.87
CA ALA A 113 6.48 15.14 -4.08
C ALA A 113 5.45 14.71 -3.00
N LEU A 114 4.85 13.53 -3.15
CA LEU A 114 3.83 12.98 -2.26
C LEU A 114 4.39 11.97 -1.24
N LEU A 115 5.72 11.79 -1.20
CA LEU A 115 6.37 10.87 -0.29
C LEU A 115 6.25 11.31 1.16
N GLY A 116 5.77 10.39 2.01
CA GLY A 116 5.71 10.54 3.45
C GLY A 116 6.36 9.34 4.15
N ARG A 117 7.01 9.61 5.29
CA ARG A 117 7.51 8.57 6.18
C ARG A 117 6.39 8.15 7.15
N THR A 118 6.17 6.85 7.26
CA THR A 118 5.22 6.23 8.20
C THR A 118 5.96 5.21 9.09
N PRO A 119 5.33 4.72 10.18
CA PRO A 119 5.88 3.61 10.95
C PRO A 119 6.10 2.32 10.13
N ALA A 120 5.32 2.13 9.06
CA ALA A 120 5.43 0.97 8.16
C ALA A 120 6.51 1.14 7.07
N GLY A 121 7.12 2.32 6.94
CA GLY A 121 8.08 2.63 5.88
C GLY A 121 7.73 3.90 5.12
N TRP A 122 8.32 4.07 3.94
CA TRP A 122 8.02 5.19 3.05
C TRP A 122 6.82 4.86 2.15
N GLY A 123 5.91 5.82 2.01
CA GLY A 123 4.68 5.67 1.25
C GLY A 123 4.26 6.97 0.59
N TYR A 124 3.14 6.93 -0.12
CA TYR A 124 2.57 8.08 -0.79
C TYR A 124 1.30 8.52 -0.08
N ALA A 125 1.24 9.80 0.32
CA ALA A 125 0.04 10.41 0.87
C ALA A 125 -0.70 11.14 -0.24
N LEU A 126 -1.86 10.61 -0.63
CA LEU A 126 -2.66 11.10 -1.74
C LEU A 126 -3.93 11.76 -1.23
N ARG A 127 -4.22 12.95 -1.74
CA ARG A 127 -5.51 13.61 -1.58
C ARG A 127 -6.27 13.52 -2.91
N LEU A 128 -7.40 12.82 -2.91
CA LEU A 128 -8.17 12.48 -4.11
C LEU A 128 -9.51 13.23 -4.11
N PRO A 129 -9.58 14.47 -4.63
CA PRO A 129 -10.80 15.27 -4.62
C PRO A 129 -11.85 14.72 -5.60
N TRP A 130 -13.13 14.78 -5.22
CA TRP A 130 -14.24 14.51 -6.15
C TRP A 130 -14.20 15.38 -7.40
N GLY A 131 -13.71 16.61 -7.27
CA GLY A 131 -13.74 17.61 -8.32
C GLY A 131 -15.19 17.97 -8.70
N PRO A 132 -15.51 18.17 -9.99
CA PRO A 132 -16.84 18.61 -10.41
C PRO A 132 -17.92 17.53 -10.29
N THR A 133 -17.54 16.26 -10.19
CA THR A 133 -18.48 15.12 -10.18
C THR A 133 -18.34 14.37 -8.88
N ARG A 134 -19.31 14.58 -7.98
CA ARG A 134 -19.39 13.90 -6.69
C ARG A 134 -20.06 12.53 -6.85
N PRO A 135 -19.64 11.51 -6.08
CA PRO A 135 -20.34 10.23 -6.04
C PRO A 135 -21.85 10.40 -5.75
N ALA A 136 -22.66 9.62 -6.45
CA ALA A 136 -24.11 9.59 -6.28
C ALA A 136 -24.55 8.57 -5.23
N THR A 137 -23.78 7.50 -5.02
CA THR A 137 -24.09 6.46 -4.02
C THR A 137 -23.51 6.78 -2.65
N SER A 138 -24.02 6.10 -1.61
CA SER A 138 -23.55 6.20 -0.22
C SER A 138 -22.23 5.48 0.07
N SER A 139 -21.70 4.79 -0.95
CA SER A 139 -20.41 4.10 -0.93
C SER A 139 -19.73 4.23 -2.28
N VAL A 140 -18.41 4.11 -2.30
CA VAL A 140 -17.58 4.07 -3.51
C VAL A 140 -16.55 2.96 -3.37
N THR A 141 -16.05 2.50 -4.50
CA THR A 141 -14.93 1.55 -4.55
C THR A 141 -13.70 2.23 -5.10
N LEU A 142 -12.60 2.17 -4.36
CA LEU A 142 -11.29 2.65 -4.78
C LEU A 142 -10.39 1.47 -5.15
N THR A 143 -9.66 1.60 -6.25
CA THR A 143 -8.61 0.66 -6.64
C THR A 143 -7.34 1.42 -6.97
N ALA A 144 -6.19 0.74 -6.83
CA ALA A 144 -4.90 1.24 -7.27
C ALA A 144 -4.32 0.32 -8.34
N ARG A 145 -3.64 0.93 -9.32
CA ARG A 145 -2.86 0.23 -10.35
C ARG A 145 -1.53 0.93 -10.51
N TYR A 146 -0.44 0.19 -10.36
CA TYR A 146 0.89 0.65 -10.72
C TYR A 146 1.25 0.17 -12.13
N VAL A 147 1.87 1.04 -12.92
CA VAL A 147 2.43 0.74 -14.24
C VAL A 147 3.93 0.99 -14.18
N ALA A 148 4.71 -0.09 -14.23
CA ALA A 148 6.16 -0.01 -14.29
C ALA A 148 6.62 0.66 -15.60
N PRO A 149 7.83 1.23 -15.64
CA PRO A 149 8.40 1.75 -16.89
C PRO A 149 8.49 0.71 -18.02
N SER A 150 8.60 -0.58 -17.67
CA SER A 150 8.56 -1.72 -18.59
C SER A 150 7.17 -1.97 -19.21
N GLY A 151 6.13 -1.36 -18.67
CA GLY A 151 4.72 -1.61 -19.01
C GLY A 151 4.05 -2.67 -18.14
N ARG A 152 4.79 -3.39 -17.27
CA ARG A 152 4.19 -4.36 -16.33
C ARG A 152 3.23 -3.66 -15.37
N THR A 153 2.08 -4.26 -15.12
CA THR A 153 1.05 -3.70 -14.24
C THR A 153 0.83 -4.53 -12.98
N VAL A 154 0.69 -3.86 -11.84
CA VAL A 154 0.31 -4.47 -10.55
C VAL A 154 -0.95 -3.78 -10.05
N HIS A 155 -1.90 -4.54 -9.51
CA HIS A 155 -3.18 -4.05 -9.04
C HIS A 155 -3.34 -4.32 -7.54
N ALA A 156 -3.84 -3.34 -6.81
CA ALA A 156 -4.31 -3.55 -5.45
C ALA A 156 -5.72 -4.17 -5.44
N PRO A 157 -6.09 -4.92 -4.40
CA PRO A 157 -7.49 -5.25 -4.13
C PRO A 157 -8.38 -4.00 -4.03
N PRO A 158 -9.68 -4.09 -4.38
CA PRO A 158 -10.61 -2.98 -4.19
C PRO A 158 -10.86 -2.69 -2.71
N VAL A 159 -11.02 -1.40 -2.40
CA VAL A 159 -11.39 -0.91 -1.06
C VAL A 159 -12.72 -0.18 -1.16
N ALA A 160 -13.71 -0.62 -0.38
CA ALA A 160 -14.99 0.06 -0.26
C ALA A 160 -14.91 1.17 0.81
N ILE A 161 -15.42 2.35 0.49
CA ILE A 161 -15.37 3.53 1.35
C ILE A 161 -16.76 4.16 1.40
N ALA A 162 -17.24 4.50 2.59
CA ALA A 162 -18.52 5.19 2.75
C ALA A 162 -18.38 6.68 2.38
N THR A 163 -19.28 7.23 1.58
CA THR A 163 -19.32 8.66 1.24
C THR A 163 -20.21 9.49 2.18
N ARG A 164 -20.82 8.82 3.17
CA ARG A 164 -21.96 9.24 4.01
C ARG A 164 -23.25 9.44 3.18
N PRO A 165 -24.44 9.20 3.77
CA PRO A 165 -25.71 9.53 3.13
C PRO A 165 -25.78 11.04 2.85
N ARG A 166 -26.37 11.41 1.71
CA ARG A 166 -26.75 12.80 1.41
C ARG A 166 -27.93 13.23 2.26
#